data_AF-A0A7Z9IHV7-F1
#
_entry.id   AF-A0A7Z9IHV7-F1
#
_cell.length_a   1.000
_cell.length_b   1.000
_cell.length_c   1.000
_cell.angle_alpha   90.00
_cell.angle_beta   90.00
_cell.angle_gamma   90.00
#
_symmetry.space_group_name_H-M   'P 1'
#
loop_
_entity.id
_entity.type
_entity.pdbx_description
1 polymer ?
#
loop_
_entity_poly.entity_id
_entity_poly.type
_entity_poly.pdbx_seq_one_letter_code
_entity_poly.pdbx_strand_id
1 'polypeptide(L)' 'MHNIPFALDIGDEVLVLREGQLVLAGATGAVLTPGSLGDVFGVDLAWATDDAGNRHLVQP' A
#
# COMPACT_ATOMS: atom_id res chain seq x y z
N MET A 1 -11.12 -1.07 -4.36
CA MET A 1 -10.00 -1.53 -5.21
C MET A 1 -9.20 -2.56 -4.43
N HIS A 2 -8.88 -3.72 -4.99
CA HIS A 2 -8.17 -4.80 -4.27
C HIS A 2 -6.72 -5.01 -4.75
N ASN A 3 -6.33 -4.40 -5.86
CA ASN A 3 -4.97 -4.49 -6.40
C ASN A 3 -4.17 -3.25 -5.95
N ILE A 4 -3.37 -3.42 -4.88
CA ILE A 4 -2.57 -2.35 -4.28
C ILE A 4 -1.43 -1.88 -5.19
N PRO A 5 -0.65 -2.77 -5.84
CA PRO A 5 0.34 -2.35 -6.84
C PRO A 5 -0.26 -1.45 -7.91
N PHE A 6 -1.43 -1.81 -8.45
CA PHE A 6 -2.08 -0.98 -9.44
C PHE A 6 -2.51 0.39 -8.87
N ALA A 7 -2.98 0.45 -7.62
CA ALA A 7 -3.33 1.72 -6.99
C ALA A 7 -2.11 2.66 -6.84
N LEU A 8 -0.93 2.10 -6.55
CA LEU A 8 0.32 2.86 -6.44
C LEU A 8 0.76 3.50 -7.76
N ASP A 9 0.47 2.87 -8.88
CA ASP A 9 0.91 3.34 -10.20
C ASP A 9 0.02 4.44 -10.78
N ILE A 10 -1.29 4.40 -10.49
CA ILE A 10 -2.28 5.28 -11.14
C ILE A 10 -3.06 6.18 -10.19
N GLY A 11 -2.97 5.96 -8.88
CA GLY A 11 -3.76 6.69 -7.90
C GLY A 11 -3.05 7.95 -7.42
N ASP A 12 -3.72 9.10 -7.51
CA ASP A 12 -3.24 10.34 -6.89
C ASP A 12 -3.51 10.35 -5.38
N GLU A 13 -4.73 9.97 -5.00
CA GLU A 13 -5.19 9.86 -3.61
C GLU A 13 -5.86 8.51 -3.35
N VAL A 14 -5.81 8.07 -2.08
CA VAL A 14 -6.44 6.84 -1.64
C VAL A 14 -7.15 7.04 -0.30
N LEU A 15 -8.24 6.29 -0.13
CA LEU A 15 -9.01 6.17 1.09
C LEU A 15 -8.95 4.72 1.55
N VAL A 16 -8.44 4.48 2.75
CA VAL A 16 -8.34 3.13 3.32
C VAL A 16 -9.46 2.94 4.33
N LEU A 17 -10.26 1.89 4.11
CA LEU A 17 -11.37 1.53 4.98
C LEU A 17 -11.05 0.24 5.75
N ARG A 18 -11.39 0.21 7.03
CA ARG A 18 -11.37 -1.00 7.86
C ARG A 18 -12.69 -1.06 8.63
N GLU A 19 -13.39 -2.18 8.53
CA GLU A 19 -14.69 -2.38 9.22
C GLU A 19 -15.72 -1.26 8.91
N GLY A 20 -15.71 -0.78 7.66
CA GLY A 20 -16.58 0.32 7.22
C GLY A 20 -16.19 1.70 7.74
N GLN A 21 -15.06 1.83 8.44
CA GLN A 21 -14.53 3.11 8.94
C GLN A 21 -13.33 3.57 8.12
N LEU A 22 -13.23 4.87 7.87
CA LEU A 22 -12.05 5.48 7.27
C LEU A 22 -10.91 5.51 8.28
N VAL A 23 -9.80 4.84 7.95
CA VAL A 23 -8.61 4.76 8.82
C VAL A 23 -7.44 5.59 8.31
N LEU A 24 -7.30 5.73 6.98
CA LEU A 24 -6.26 6.56 6.36
C LEU A 24 -6.81 7.23 5.10
N ALA A 25 -6.32 8.45 4.81
CA ALA A 25 -6.68 9.23 3.64
C ALA A 25 -5.53 10.14 3.21
N GLY A 26 -5.34 10.31 1.90
CA GLY A 26 -4.37 11.27 1.35
C GLY A 26 -3.64 10.74 0.13
N ALA A 27 -2.52 11.38 -0.21
CA ALA A 27 -1.72 11.04 -1.37
C ALA A 27 -1.27 9.57 -1.33
N THR A 28 -1.46 8.85 -2.44
CA THR A 28 -1.26 7.39 -2.52
C THR A 28 0.11 6.96 -2.02
N GLY A 29 1.18 7.63 -2.45
CA GLY A 29 2.55 7.29 -2.03
C GLY A 29 2.84 7.55 -0.55
N ALA A 30 2.08 8.43 0.10
CA ALA A 30 2.19 8.71 1.53
C ALA A 30 1.32 7.76 2.37
N VAL A 31 0.22 7.25 1.80
CA VAL A 31 -0.74 6.38 2.51
C VAL A 31 -0.45 4.90 2.30
N LEU A 32 -0.08 4.46 1.10
CA LEU A 32 0.19 3.04 0.78
C LEU A 32 1.66 2.72 1.01
N THR A 33 2.08 2.76 2.27
CA THR A 33 3.42 2.38 2.73
C THR A 33 3.39 0.99 3.34
N PRO A 34 4.53 0.28 3.43
CA PRO A 34 4.54 -1.04 4.05
C PRO A 34 4.06 -1.02 5.51
N GLY A 35 4.42 0.01 6.28
CA GLY A 35 3.97 0.15 7.67
C GLY A 35 2.47 0.35 7.79
N SER A 36 1.90 1.31 7.05
CA SER A 36 0.47 1.56 7.08
C SER A 36 -0.36 0.40 6.54
N LEU A 37 0.13 -0.29 5.51
CA LEU A 37 -0.50 -1.52 5.00
C LEU A 37 -0.38 -2.67 5.99
N GLY A 38 0.75 -2.80 6.68
CA GLY A 38 0.95 -3.81 7.70
C GLY A 38 0.01 -3.64 8.88
N ASP A 39 -0.22 -2.41 9.34
CA ASP A 39 -1.18 -2.11 10.41
C ASP A 39 -2.64 -2.41 10.00
N VAL A 40 -2.98 -2.17 8.73
CA VAL A 40 -4.34 -2.38 8.19
C VAL A 40 -4.62 -3.87 7.96
N PHE A 41 -3.67 -4.59 7.36
CA PHE A 41 -3.84 -6.00 6.97
C PHE A 41 -3.30 -7.01 7.99
N GLY A 42 -2.56 -6.55 9.01
CA GLY A 42 -1.99 -7.41 10.05
C GLY A 42 -0.84 -8.28 9.56
N VAL A 43 -0.05 -7.79 8.61
CA VAL A 43 1.08 -8.51 7.99
C VAL A 43 2.34 -7.65 8.04
N ASP A 44 3.52 -8.28 8.13
CA ASP A 44 4.78 -7.56 7.97
C ASP A 44 5.09 -7.40 6.48
N LEU A 45 5.40 -6.19 6.05
CA LEU A 45 5.59 -5.86 4.64
C LEU A 45 6.85 -5.04 4.46
N ALA A 46 7.55 -5.28 3.36
CA ALA A 46 8.74 -4.54 2.97
C ALA A 46 8.71 -4.19 1.48
N TRP A 47 9.49 -3.18 1.11
CA TRP A 47 9.80 -2.91 -0.30
C TRP A 47 10.99 -3.76 -0.73
N ALA A 48 10.86 -4.42 -1.87
CA ALA A 48 11.96 -5.05 -2.59
C ALA A 48 12.08 -4.46 -3.99
N THR A 49 13.27 -4.54 -4.58
CA THR A 49 13.51 -4.14 -5.96
C THR A 49 13.97 -5.35 -6.75
N ASP A 50 13.36 -5.60 -7.91
CA ASP A 50 13.79 -6.67 -8.82
C ASP A 50 15.02 -6.25 -9.65
N ASP A 51 15.57 -7.20 -10.42
CA ASP A 51 16.73 -6.94 -11.29
C ASP A 51 16.47 -5.90 -12.40
N ALA A 52 15.19 -5.65 -12.72
CA ALA A 52 14.77 -4.64 -13.69
C ALA A 52 14.56 -3.25 -13.05
N GLY A 53 14.74 -3.12 -11.73
CA GLY A 53 14.58 -1.87 -10.99
C GLY A 53 13.13 -1.59 -10.55
N ASN A 54 12.18 -2.50 -10.77
CA ASN A 54 10.80 -2.31 -10.35
C ASN A 54 10.67 -2.57 -8.85
N ARG A 55 9.83 -1.76 -8.19
CA ARG A 55 9.59 -1.87 -6.76
C ARG A 55 8.36 -2.75 -6.48
N HIS A 56 8.54 -3.75 -5.63
CA HIS A 56 7.51 -4.71 -5.23
C HIS A 56 7.27 -4.64 -3.73
N LEU A 57 6.00 -4.79 -3.34
CA LEU A 57 5.63 -4.98 -1.94
C LEU A 57 5.68 -6.48 -1.65
N VAL A 58 6.52 -6.89 -0.70
CA VAL A 58 6.75 -8.31 -0.36
C VAL A 58 6.52 -8.57 1.13
N GLN A 59 6.19 -9.81 1.47
CA GLN A 59 6.24 -10.30 2.85
C GLN A 59 7.62 -10.99 3.04
N PRO A 60 8.43 -10.54 4.01
CA PRO A 60 9.75 -11.12 4.27
C PRO A 60 9.70 -12.55 4.84
#